data_AF-A0A660MJN6-F1
#
_entry.id   AF-A0A660MJN6-F1
#
_cell.length_a   1.000
_cell.length_b   1.000
_cell.length_c   1.000
_cell.angle_alpha   90.00
_cell.angle_beta   90.00
_cell.angle_gamma   90.00
#
_symmetry.space_group_name_H-M   'P 1'
#
loop_
_entity.id
_entity.type
_entity.pdbx_description
1 polymer ?
#
loop_
_entity_poly.entity_id
_entity_poly.type
_entity_poly.pdbx_seq_one_letter_code
_entity_poly.pdbx_strand_id
1 'polypeptide(L)'
;MTRKKLCTALFAALFAATGALSSPVSAQSASPSPTARPVAVPAQGGKTAQPATQGQNGQQGNNDQDSNPLESAGGFTTLELATATVAQVPSCLEYTIEGITLRMVIHWWGVSYFWTPHVSHYSPDLLEMSHRELQYFPYIEYRLLLAIPYYEFTRTVFSRLLATLLGFNVNVPMAGGHYLHDQFGKHQSVQFSDAMVIGHPVAMLIEAFTFKGVKLPEGKGGGKRPQISQKDVNAWLESWVNGNTNWPPIFSEALGYQEVLAMLANSPVIQQIKQLMLQLDAALSAVGGKVGDSPFCPVNSTPFEPYYLSGGDVYPWRIGYPVADSEKSLTILNPLSRDVIGPTTKRDKQAETVIGKVLEKIAEALHELFRERWGHIYPREGSVDQRDSAKIGAVVAQRAVDLLAEKEKPTGRIYRIPRYRMRGVAWSKMYPVETSCHKNIANTGTEVDRPYDMYAWTVWTQHDCDLFRAGRAIAFVPLGIPVTPPVPD
;
A
#
# COMPACT_ATOMS: atom_id res chain seq x y z
N MET A 1 39.78 28.02 -8.26
CA MET A 1 39.32 27.45 -9.54
C MET A 1 37.92 27.97 -9.83
N THR A 2 37.72 28.67 -10.94
CA THR A 2 36.50 29.46 -11.21
C THR A 2 35.32 28.61 -11.71
N ARG A 3 34.11 28.90 -11.19
CA ARG A 3 32.77 28.33 -11.49
C ARG A 3 32.53 27.91 -12.95
N LYS A 4 33.07 28.65 -13.92
CA LYS A 4 32.94 28.33 -15.35
C LYS A 4 33.57 26.98 -15.74
N LYS A 5 34.72 26.59 -15.17
CA LYS A 5 35.39 25.32 -15.52
C LYS A 5 34.67 24.09 -14.95
N LEU A 6 33.89 24.25 -13.87
CA LEU A 6 33.08 23.16 -13.29
C LEU A 6 31.85 22.86 -14.16
N CYS A 7 31.16 23.90 -14.65
CA CYS A 7 30.01 23.71 -15.55
C CYS A 7 30.39 23.12 -16.91
N THR A 8 31.56 23.46 -17.47
CA THR A 8 31.99 22.90 -18.77
C THR A 8 32.42 21.44 -18.66
N ALA A 9 33.00 21.03 -17.52
CA ALA A 9 33.33 19.63 -17.25
C ALA A 9 32.07 18.77 -17.00
N LEU A 10 31.04 19.30 -16.33
CA LEU A 10 29.76 18.62 -16.15
C LEU A 10 28.96 18.48 -17.47
N PHE A 11 28.99 19.49 -18.34
CA PHE A 11 28.29 19.42 -19.64
C PHE A 11 28.93 18.42 -20.61
N ALA A 12 30.25 18.24 -20.57
CA ALA A 12 30.94 17.26 -21.41
C ALA A 12 30.69 15.80 -21.00
N ALA A 13 30.43 15.54 -19.71
CA ALA A 13 30.09 14.21 -19.21
C ALA A 13 28.64 13.79 -19.52
N LEU A 14 27.68 14.74 -19.56
CA LEU A 14 26.29 14.43 -19.89
C LEU A 14 26.04 14.18 -21.38
N PHE A 15 26.83 14.77 -22.29
CA PHE A 15 26.63 14.59 -23.74
C PHE A 15 27.26 13.31 -24.31
N ALA A 16 28.18 12.65 -23.60
CA ALA A 16 28.69 11.34 -24.02
C ALA A 16 27.70 10.19 -23.79
N ALA A 17 26.63 10.42 -23.02
CA ALA A 17 25.62 9.40 -22.68
C ALA A 17 24.37 9.40 -23.57
N THR A 18 24.21 10.38 -24.47
CA THR A 18 23.00 10.53 -25.31
C THR A 18 23.14 10.01 -26.74
N GLY A 19 24.30 9.46 -27.12
CA GLY A 19 24.60 8.97 -28.47
C GLY A 19 24.25 7.51 -28.78
N ALA A 20 23.63 6.75 -27.86
CA ALA A 20 23.42 5.32 -28.03
C ALA A 20 21.98 4.85 -27.75
N LEU A 21 20.96 5.63 -28.11
CA LEU A 21 19.57 5.16 -28.11
C LEU A 21 18.82 5.74 -29.32
N SER A 22 19.14 5.23 -30.51
CA SER A 22 18.32 5.42 -31.71
C SER A 22 18.30 4.14 -32.54
N SER A 23 17.36 3.23 -32.21
CA SER A 23 16.53 2.45 -33.16
C SER A 23 15.62 1.46 -32.41
N PRO A 24 14.36 1.26 -32.82
CA PRO A 24 13.42 0.36 -32.18
C PRO A 24 13.62 -1.07 -32.70
N VAL A 25 13.77 -2.05 -31.81
CA VAL A 25 13.57 -3.45 -32.16
C VAL A 25 12.07 -3.74 -32.08
N SER A 26 11.49 -4.05 -33.24
CA SER A 26 10.11 -4.49 -33.38
C SER A 26 9.92 -5.83 -32.65
N ALA A 27 9.05 -5.86 -31.64
CA ALA A 27 8.52 -7.10 -31.10
C ALA A 27 7.38 -7.58 -32.03
N GLN A 28 7.58 -8.72 -32.67
CA GLN A 28 6.55 -9.38 -33.46
C GLN A 28 5.40 -9.84 -32.55
N SER A 29 4.21 -9.33 -32.86
CA SER A 29 2.91 -9.81 -32.41
C SER A 29 2.63 -11.20 -32.99
N ALA A 30 2.27 -12.16 -32.15
CA ALA A 30 1.63 -13.40 -32.58
C ALA A 30 0.23 -13.49 -31.94
N SER A 31 -0.79 -13.15 -32.73
CA SER A 31 -2.20 -13.46 -32.48
C SER A 31 -2.52 -14.84 -33.07
N PRO A 32 -3.41 -15.66 -32.46
CA PRO A 32 -3.94 -16.84 -33.14
C PRO A 32 -5.44 -16.69 -33.47
N SER A 33 -5.80 -16.93 -34.72
CA SER A 33 -7.14 -17.34 -35.21
C SER A 33 -7.02 -17.76 -36.70
N PRO A 34 -7.98 -18.47 -37.31
CA PRO A 34 -8.43 -19.86 -37.10
C PRO A 34 -8.27 -20.73 -38.39
N THR A 35 -8.80 -21.96 -38.38
CA THR A 35 -9.10 -22.89 -39.52
C THR A 35 -8.02 -23.86 -40.04
N ALA A 36 -8.20 -25.17 -39.79
CA ALA A 36 -8.50 -26.21 -40.79
C ALA A 36 -8.52 -27.64 -40.17
N ARG A 37 -9.58 -28.41 -40.48
CA ARG A 37 -9.85 -29.85 -40.18
C ARG A 37 -9.40 -30.74 -41.37
N PRO A 38 -9.62 -32.09 -41.41
CA PRO A 38 -9.51 -33.16 -40.39
C PRO A 38 -8.82 -34.46 -40.96
N VAL A 39 -8.52 -35.44 -40.10
CA VAL A 39 -8.45 -36.88 -40.48
C VAL A 39 -9.24 -37.71 -39.47
N ALA A 40 -10.07 -38.62 -39.98
CA ALA A 40 -11.10 -39.41 -39.31
C ALA A 40 -10.61 -40.87 -39.09
N VAL A 41 -11.07 -41.71 -38.13
CA VAL A 41 -12.33 -42.50 -37.94
C VAL A 41 -11.97 -43.57 -36.84
N PRO A 42 -12.87 -44.32 -36.12
CA PRO A 42 -14.34 -44.33 -36.06
C PRO A 42 -14.98 -44.14 -34.68
N ALA A 43 -16.29 -43.91 -34.76
CA ALA A 43 -17.28 -43.90 -33.69
C ALA A 43 -17.83 -45.29 -33.33
N GLN A 44 -18.35 -45.41 -32.11
CA GLN A 44 -19.51 -46.21 -31.66
C GLN A 44 -19.87 -45.65 -30.27
N GLY A 45 -21.10 -45.31 -29.86
CA GLY A 45 -22.44 -45.25 -30.44
C GLY A 45 -23.29 -44.42 -29.46
N GLY A 46 -24.28 -43.68 -29.96
CA GLY A 46 -25.00 -42.66 -29.18
C GLY A 46 -26.11 -43.18 -28.26
N LYS A 47 -26.68 -42.24 -27.47
CA LYS A 47 -28.14 -41.99 -27.39
C LYS A 47 -28.42 -40.68 -26.64
N THR A 48 -29.51 -40.07 -27.08
CA THR A 48 -30.13 -38.76 -26.80
C THR A 48 -30.82 -38.61 -25.43
N ALA A 49 -31.00 -37.33 -25.03
CA ALA A 49 -32.19 -36.71 -24.39
C ALA A 49 -32.02 -36.08 -22.98
N GLN A 50 -32.44 -34.80 -22.88
CA GLN A 50 -32.86 -34.06 -21.66
C GLN A 50 -34.11 -34.70 -21.00
N PRO A 51 -34.67 -34.19 -19.87
CA PRO A 51 -34.13 -33.63 -18.62
C PRO A 51 -34.75 -34.32 -17.35
N ALA A 52 -34.39 -33.80 -16.16
CA ALA A 52 -35.11 -33.85 -14.86
C ALA A 52 -34.77 -34.88 -13.75
N THR A 53 -34.69 -34.31 -12.54
CA THR A 53 -35.09 -34.80 -11.20
C THR A 53 -34.20 -35.74 -10.35
N GLN A 54 -34.25 -35.43 -9.05
CA GLN A 54 -33.61 -36.01 -7.86
C GLN A 54 -33.63 -37.55 -7.76
N GLY A 55 -32.57 -38.13 -7.15
CA GLY A 55 -32.61 -39.49 -6.62
C GLY A 55 -31.24 -40.12 -6.35
N GLN A 56 -30.90 -40.20 -5.06
CA GLN A 56 -29.88 -40.98 -4.31
C GLN A 56 -28.95 -42.03 -4.99
N ASN A 57 -27.71 -41.98 -4.46
CA ASN A 57 -26.73 -43.05 -4.20
C ASN A 57 -25.94 -43.70 -5.35
N GLY A 58 -24.68 -43.27 -5.44
CA GLY A 58 -23.58 -44.02 -6.03
C GLY A 58 -22.25 -43.48 -5.51
N GLN A 59 -21.47 -44.32 -4.83
CA GLN A 59 -20.12 -44.02 -4.34
C GLN A 59 -19.25 -43.46 -5.47
N GLN A 60 -18.70 -42.28 -5.27
CA GLN A 60 -17.66 -41.73 -6.13
C GLN A 60 -16.55 -41.18 -5.24
N GLY A 61 -15.33 -41.64 -5.52
CA GLY A 61 -14.18 -41.59 -4.61
C GLY A 61 -13.86 -40.21 -4.06
N ASN A 62 -13.63 -40.18 -2.75
CA ASN A 62 -12.90 -39.15 -2.04
C ASN A 62 -11.57 -38.87 -2.75
N ASN A 63 -11.42 -37.67 -3.31
CA ASN A 63 -10.14 -36.99 -3.54
C ASN A 63 -10.29 -35.46 -3.63
N ASP A 64 -11.31 -34.88 -2.99
CA ASP A 64 -11.49 -33.43 -2.84
C ASP A 64 -11.86 -33.08 -1.38
N GLN A 65 -11.09 -33.60 -0.43
CA GLN A 65 -11.13 -33.17 0.97
C GLN A 65 -9.77 -32.56 1.33
N ASP A 66 -9.83 -31.40 1.99
CA ASP A 66 -8.73 -30.67 2.65
C ASP A 66 -8.02 -29.56 1.86
N SER A 67 -8.75 -28.68 1.17
CA SER A 67 -8.26 -27.30 1.03
C SER A 67 -9.08 -26.37 1.92
N ASN A 68 -8.42 -25.73 2.88
CA ASN A 68 -9.03 -24.71 3.74
C ASN A 68 -9.60 -23.59 2.83
N PRO A 69 -10.89 -23.21 2.93
CA PRO A 69 -11.48 -22.15 2.09
C PRO A 69 -10.72 -20.82 2.17
N LEU A 70 -10.03 -20.55 3.28
CA LEU A 70 -9.17 -19.38 3.45
C LEU A 70 -7.83 -19.51 2.72
N GLU A 71 -7.40 -20.71 2.34
CA GLU A 71 -6.18 -20.92 1.54
C GLU A 71 -6.51 -20.91 0.05
N SER A 72 -7.67 -21.46 -0.33
CA SER A 72 -8.08 -21.56 -1.74
C SER A 72 -8.72 -20.31 -2.33
N ALA A 73 -8.94 -19.25 -1.52
CA ALA A 73 -9.55 -18.00 -1.97
C ALA A 73 -8.68 -17.11 -2.89
N GLY A 74 -7.45 -17.53 -3.23
CA GLY A 74 -6.49 -16.70 -3.96
C GLY A 74 -5.80 -15.67 -3.06
N GLY A 75 -4.93 -14.84 -3.64
CA GLY A 75 -4.11 -13.88 -2.90
C GLY A 75 -2.63 -13.95 -3.26
N PHE A 76 -1.79 -13.39 -2.40
CA PHE A 76 -0.33 -13.39 -2.56
C PHE A 76 0.38 -13.83 -1.28
N THR A 77 1.59 -14.34 -1.46
CA THR A 77 2.53 -14.75 -0.42
C THR A 77 3.48 -13.63 -0.03
N THR A 78 4.17 -13.76 1.11
CA THR A 78 5.21 -12.84 1.56
C THR A 78 6.34 -12.69 0.53
N LEU A 79 6.68 -13.78 -0.17
CA LEU A 79 7.69 -13.76 -1.21
C LEU A 79 7.22 -12.95 -2.42
N GLU A 80 5.98 -13.15 -2.87
CA GLU A 80 5.38 -12.39 -3.98
C GLU A 80 5.24 -10.91 -3.65
N LEU A 81 4.84 -10.58 -2.42
CA LEU A 81 4.84 -9.21 -1.92
C LEU A 81 6.21 -8.57 -2.07
N ALA A 82 7.25 -9.29 -1.67
CA ALA A 82 8.58 -8.77 -1.67
C ALA A 82 9.19 -8.65 -3.08
N THR A 83 8.93 -9.60 -3.97
CA THR A 83 9.38 -9.53 -5.36
C THR A 83 8.67 -8.41 -6.12
N ALA A 84 7.35 -8.26 -5.95
CA ALA A 84 6.57 -7.20 -6.58
C ALA A 84 7.00 -5.81 -6.10
N THR A 85 7.18 -5.63 -4.78
CA THR A 85 7.62 -4.34 -4.21
C THR A 85 8.96 -3.91 -4.78
N VAL A 86 9.93 -4.83 -4.91
CA VAL A 86 11.22 -4.47 -5.50
C VAL A 86 11.10 -4.17 -6.99
N ALA A 87 10.29 -4.92 -7.73
CA ALA A 87 10.03 -4.62 -9.13
C ALA A 87 9.41 -3.22 -9.33
N GLN A 88 8.70 -2.70 -8.31
CA GLN A 88 8.11 -1.36 -8.31
C GLN A 88 9.10 -0.25 -7.92
N VAL A 89 10.20 -0.54 -7.19
CA VAL A 89 11.20 0.45 -6.71
C VAL A 89 11.64 1.44 -7.79
N PRO A 90 12.05 1.03 -9.02
CA PRO A 90 12.52 1.98 -10.03
C PRO A 90 11.48 3.04 -10.42
N SER A 91 10.19 2.72 -10.30
CA SER A 91 9.09 3.63 -10.61
C SER A 91 8.60 4.43 -9.41
N CYS A 92 8.75 3.89 -8.19
CA CYS A 92 8.19 4.46 -6.97
C CYS A 92 9.17 5.24 -6.09
N LEU A 93 10.48 5.11 -6.29
CA LEU A 93 11.46 5.65 -5.34
C LEU A 93 11.52 7.18 -5.30
N GLU A 94 11.33 7.87 -6.44
CA GLU A 94 11.51 9.34 -6.62
C GLU A 94 12.59 9.93 -5.69
N TYR A 95 13.84 9.55 -5.95
CA TYR A 95 15.00 9.99 -5.18
C TYR A 95 15.53 11.33 -5.71
N THR A 96 15.57 12.33 -4.83
CA THR A 96 16.06 13.68 -5.13
C THR A 96 17.07 14.12 -4.08
N ILE A 97 18.21 14.65 -4.53
CA ILE A 97 19.14 15.37 -3.66
C ILE A 97 18.62 16.81 -3.54
N GLU A 98 17.85 17.07 -2.49
CA GLU A 98 17.27 18.39 -2.26
C GLU A 98 18.34 19.45 -2.03
N GLY A 99 19.45 19.09 -1.38
CA GLY A 99 20.52 20.04 -1.09
C GLY A 99 21.71 19.44 -0.32
N ILE A 100 22.54 20.32 0.22
CA ILE A 100 23.60 19.99 1.17
C ILE A 100 23.42 20.77 2.48
N THR A 101 23.55 20.07 3.59
CA THR A 101 23.43 20.61 4.94
C THR A 101 24.82 20.72 5.57
N LEU A 102 25.16 21.90 6.07
CA LEU A 102 26.33 22.09 6.95
C LEU A 102 25.91 21.73 8.37
N ARG A 103 26.59 20.74 8.96
CA ARG A 103 26.36 20.31 10.34
C ARG A 103 27.57 20.57 11.22
N MET A 104 27.29 20.80 12.49
CA MET A 104 28.26 21.15 13.52
C MET A 104 28.18 20.16 14.68
N VAL A 105 29.30 19.54 15.05
CA VAL A 105 29.42 18.69 16.24
C VAL A 105 30.34 19.39 17.24
N ILE A 106 29.83 19.57 18.46
CA ILE A 106 30.57 20.16 19.58
C ILE A 106 31.22 19.02 20.38
N HIS A 107 32.54 19.08 20.49
CA HIS A 107 33.34 18.24 21.36
C HIS A 107 33.86 19.08 22.52
N TRP A 108 34.31 18.45 23.61
CA TRP A 108 34.89 19.19 24.73
C TRP A 108 36.23 19.88 24.38
N TRP A 109 36.92 19.41 23.34
CA TRP A 109 38.17 20.00 22.83
C TRP A 109 37.97 20.91 21.61
N GLY A 110 36.74 21.15 21.13
CA GLY A 110 36.50 22.03 19.99
C GLY A 110 35.28 21.69 19.16
N VAL A 111 35.10 22.42 18.06
CA VAL A 111 33.93 22.28 17.16
C VAL A 111 34.38 21.73 15.81
N SER A 112 33.68 20.72 15.31
CA SER A 112 33.91 20.14 13.99
C SER A 112 32.72 20.43 13.07
N TYR A 113 33.03 20.75 11.81
CA TYR A 113 32.04 21.04 10.77
C TYR A 113 32.18 20.05 9.63
N PHE A 114 31.06 19.64 9.05
CA PHE A 114 31.07 18.85 7.83
C PHE A 114 29.80 19.13 7.02
N TRP A 115 29.92 18.97 5.71
CA TRP A 115 28.79 18.97 4.79
C TRP A 115 28.23 17.57 4.67
N THR A 116 26.91 17.44 4.55
CA THR A 116 26.24 16.17 4.27
C THR A 116 25.11 16.40 3.25
N PRO A 117 24.89 15.49 2.30
CA PRO A 117 23.74 15.58 1.41
C PRO A 117 22.42 15.46 2.18
N HIS A 118 21.45 16.30 1.83
CA HIS A 118 20.05 16.19 2.23
C HIS A 118 19.27 15.60 1.06
N VAL A 119 18.54 14.52 1.32
CA VAL A 119 17.85 13.74 0.29
C VAL A 119 16.38 13.62 0.63
N SER A 120 15.54 13.56 -0.40
CA SER A 120 14.15 13.12 -0.29
C SER A 120 13.91 11.93 -1.20
N HIS A 121 13.16 10.96 -0.71
CA HIS A 121 12.75 9.79 -1.48
C HIS A 121 11.47 9.19 -0.89
N TYR A 122 10.81 8.34 -1.67
CA TYR A 122 9.71 7.51 -1.21
C TYR A 122 10.20 6.15 -0.70
N SER A 123 9.54 5.57 0.29
CA SER A 123 9.83 4.20 0.74
C SER A 123 8.54 3.41 0.99
N PRO A 124 8.52 2.09 0.73
CA PRO A 124 7.35 1.24 0.83
C PRO A 124 7.14 0.91 2.31
N ASP A 125 6.49 1.82 3.04
CA ASP A 125 6.43 1.75 4.49
C ASP A 125 5.22 0.98 5.00
N LEU A 126 4.11 1.02 4.26
CA LEU A 126 2.85 0.38 4.61
C LEU A 126 2.33 -0.48 3.46
N LEU A 127 1.57 -1.51 3.82
CA LEU A 127 0.76 -2.31 2.90
C LEU A 127 -0.69 -2.05 3.25
N GLU A 128 -1.42 -1.49 2.31
CA GLU A 128 -2.88 -1.34 2.39
C GLU A 128 -3.51 -2.56 1.73
N MET A 129 -4.54 -3.10 2.38
CA MET A 129 -5.40 -4.13 1.84
C MET A 129 -6.86 -3.71 2.00
N SER A 130 -7.56 -3.62 0.87
CA SER A 130 -9.00 -3.43 0.83
C SER A 130 -9.67 -4.73 0.43
N HIS A 131 -10.76 -5.07 1.10
CA HIS A 131 -11.45 -6.33 0.88
C HIS A 131 -12.92 -6.20 1.22
N ARG A 132 -13.75 -6.97 0.52
CA ARG A 132 -15.19 -6.90 0.71
C ARG A 132 -15.63 -7.55 2.01
N GLU A 133 -15.17 -8.76 2.28
CA GLU A 133 -15.48 -9.50 3.50
C GLU A 133 -14.31 -9.52 4.47
N LEU A 134 -14.59 -9.42 5.77
CA LEU A 134 -13.58 -9.28 6.83
C LEU A 134 -12.52 -10.41 6.87
N GLN A 135 -12.88 -11.61 6.46
CA GLN A 135 -12.02 -12.80 6.49
C GLN A 135 -11.16 -12.97 5.23
N TYR A 136 -11.51 -12.29 4.14
CA TYR A 136 -10.95 -12.53 2.81
C TYR A 136 -10.09 -11.34 2.38
N PHE A 137 -8.97 -11.12 3.05
CA PHE A 137 -7.95 -10.19 2.59
C PHE A 137 -6.85 -10.93 1.80
N PRO A 138 -6.17 -10.27 0.86
CA PRO A 138 -5.36 -10.96 -0.16
C PRO A 138 -4.02 -11.52 0.34
N TYR A 139 -3.53 -11.11 1.52
CA TYR A 139 -2.27 -11.61 2.05
C TYR A 139 -2.45 -12.95 2.79
N ILE A 140 -2.03 -14.05 2.15
CA ILE A 140 -2.36 -15.43 2.56
C ILE A 140 -1.86 -15.76 3.98
N GLU A 141 -0.58 -15.56 4.27
CA GLU A 141 -0.01 -15.91 5.58
C GLU A 141 -0.61 -15.06 6.70
N TYR A 142 -0.87 -13.78 6.42
CA TYR A 142 -1.55 -12.89 7.35
C TYR A 142 -3.01 -13.35 7.56
N ARG A 143 -3.66 -13.87 6.51
CA ARG A 143 -5.06 -14.33 6.53
C ARG A 143 -5.23 -15.54 7.41
N LEU A 144 -4.34 -16.51 7.28
CA LEU A 144 -4.38 -17.71 8.12
C LEU A 144 -4.13 -17.39 9.60
N LEU A 145 -3.36 -16.35 9.89
CA LEU A 145 -3.08 -15.93 11.26
C LEU A 145 -4.25 -15.12 11.89
N LEU A 146 -4.84 -14.19 11.12
CA LEU A 146 -5.73 -13.16 11.70
C LEU A 146 -7.21 -13.33 11.33
N ALA A 147 -7.59 -13.94 10.21
CA ALA A 147 -8.98 -13.87 9.71
C ALA A 147 -10.04 -14.41 10.69
N ILE A 148 -9.80 -15.61 11.25
CA ILE A 148 -10.71 -16.24 12.22
C ILE A 148 -10.80 -15.43 13.53
N PRO A 149 -9.69 -15.15 14.24
CA PRO A 149 -9.76 -14.40 15.50
C PRO A 149 -10.32 -12.99 15.28
N TYR A 150 -10.02 -12.35 14.15
CA TYR A 150 -10.56 -11.03 13.81
C TYR A 150 -12.07 -11.06 13.59
N TYR A 151 -12.58 -12.04 12.86
CA TYR A 151 -14.01 -12.22 12.68
C TYR A 151 -14.75 -12.44 14.01
N GLU A 152 -14.23 -13.33 14.86
CA GLU A 152 -14.81 -13.59 16.18
C GLU A 152 -14.74 -12.38 17.11
N PHE A 153 -13.64 -11.64 17.07
CA PHE A 153 -13.50 -10.39 17.80
C PHE A 153 -14.59 -9.39 17.40
N THR A 154 -14.83 -9.17 16.10
CA THR A 154 -15.89 -8.24 15.68
C THR A 154 -17.28 -8.71 16.09
N ARG A 155 -17.54 -10.03 16.04
CA ARG A 155 -18.81 -10.61 16.50
C ARG A 155 -19.03 -10.43 18.00
N THR A 156 -17.98 -10.58 18.82
CA THR A 156 -18.09 -10.63 20.28
C THR A 156 -17.96 -9.26 20.94
N VAL A 157 -17.04 -8.42 20.49
CA VAL A 157 -16.80 -7.09 21.10
C VAL A 157 -17.90 -6.12 20.71
N PHE A 158 -18.31 -6.12 19.44
CA PHE A 158 -19.38 -5.23 19.00
C PHE A 158 -20.73 -5.61 19.61
N SER A 159 -21.06 -6.90 19.67
CA SER A 159 -22.31 -7.36 20.31
C SER A 159 -22.41 -6.93 21.77
N ARG A 160 -21.31 -7.04 22.53
CA ARG A 160 -21.23 -6.53 23.91
C ARG A 160 -21.43 -5.03 23.99
N LEU A 161 -20.81 -4.26 23.10
CA LEU A 161 -20.92 -2.80 23.09
C LEU A 161 -22.32 -2.34 22.70
N LEU A 162 -22.96 -2.93 21.69
CA LEU A 162 -24.36 -2.64 21.34
C LEU A 162 -25.35 -3.02 22.44
N ALA A 163 -25.15 -4.18 23.08
CA ALA A 163 -25.98 -4.61 24.19
C ALA A 163 -25.89 -3.61 25.35
N THR A 164 -24.67 -3.11 25.63
CA THR A 164 -24.42 -2.16 26.72
C THR A 164 -24.92 -0.76 26.41
N LEU A 165 -24.68 -0.26 25.19
CA LEU A 165 -24.96 1.13 24.82
C LEU A 165 -26.41 1.36 24.37
N LEU A 166 -27.00 0.38 23.68
CA LEU A 166 -28.28 0.54 22.98
C LEU A 166 -29.31 -0.55 23.34
N GLY A 167 -28.95 -1.52 24.20
CA GLY A 167 -29.87 -2.59 24.62
C GLY A 167 -30.16 -3.63 23.55
N PHE A 168 -29.42 -3.63 22.43
CA PHE A 168 -29.58 -4.60 21.34
C PHE A 168 -28.58 -5.74 21.46
N ASN A 169 -29.10 -6.97 21.60
CA ASN A 169 -28.28 -8.19 21.56
C ASN A 169 -28.28 -8.73 20.13
N VAL A 170 -27.22 -8.46 19.36
CA VAL A 170 -27.01 -9.04 18.03
C VAL A 170 -25.73 -9.87 18.05
N ASN A 171 -25.80 -11.15 17.67
CA ASN A 171 -24.64 -12.05 17.67
C ASN A 171 -24.17 -12.34 16.24
N VAL A 172 -23.90 -11.27 15.51
CA VAL A 172 -23.49 -11.30 14.11
C VAL A 172 -22.17 -10.54 13.94
N PRO A 173 -21.25 -11.05 13.11
CA PRO A 173 -20.02 -10.34 12.79
C PRO A 173 -20.37 -9.01 12.09
N MET A 174 -19.61 -7.98 12.44
CA MET A 174 -19.65 -6.72 11.70
C MET A 174 -18.56 -6.77 10.65
N ALA A 175 -18.81 -7.56 9.60
CA ALA A 175 -17.97 -7.69 8.41
C ALA A 175 -18.60 -6.90 7.23
N GLY A 176 -17.79 -6.49 6.25
CA GLY A 176 -18.29 -5.93 5.00
C GLY A 176 -19.01 -6.96 4.12
N GLY A 177 -19.42 -6.53 2.92
CA GLY A 177 -20.06 -7.37 1.92
C GLY A 177 -21.58 -7.31 1.89
N HIS A 178 -22.21 -8.31 1.27
CA HIS A 178 -23.66 -8.38 1.12
C HIS A 178 -24.31 -8.80 2.46
N TYR A 179 -24.78 -7.81 3.24
CA TYR A 179 -25.58 -8.08 4.45
C TYR A 179 -26.90 -8.78 4.07
N LEU A 180 -26.95 -10.08 4.28
CA LEU A 180 -28.15 -10.91 4.15
C LEU A 180 -28.71 -11.35 5.51
N HIS A 181 -28.33 -10.70 6.60
CA HIS A 181 -28.77 -11.07 7.94
C HIS A 181 -30.12 -10.44 8.26
N ASP A 182 -31.12 -11.29 8.46
CA ASP A 182 -32.50 -10.99 8.88
C ASP A 182 -32.60 -10.25 10.23
N GLN A 183 -31.52 -10.28 11.03
CA GLN A 183 -31.43 -9.60 12.33
C GLN A 183 -31.28 -8.07 12.22
N PHE A 184 -30.82 -7.55 11.08
CA PHE A 184 -30.81 -6.11 10.82
C PHE A 184 -32.09 -5.69 10.09
N GLY A 185 -32.65 -4.52 10.44
CA GLY A 185 -33.87 -4.03 9.81
C GLY A 185 -33.69 -3.86 8.29
N LYS A 186 -34.79 -3.96 7.52
CA LYS A 186 -34.82 -3.81 6.05
C LYS A 186 -34.15 -2.53 5.50
N HIS A 187 -33.93 -1.53 6.34
CA HIS A 187 -33.37 -0.23 5.99
C HIS A 187 -31.91 -0.04 6.45
N GLN A 188 -31.27 -1.07 7.02
CA GLN A 188 -29.93 -1.00 7.61
C GLN A 188 -28.89 -1.87 6.88
N SER A 189 -29.25 -2.48 5.74
CA SER A 189 -28.36 -3.30 4.91
C SER A 189 -27.54 -2.45 3.94
N VAL A 190 -26.70 -1.56 4.44
CA VAL A 190 -25.75 -0.80 3.61
C VAL A 190 -24.53 -1.70 3.36
N GLN A 191 -24.04 -1.77 2.12
CA GLN A 191 -22.83 -2.52 1.81
C GLN A 191 -21.60 -1.66 2.11
N PHE A 192 -20.61 -2.25 2.77
CA PHE A 192 -19.33 -1.60 3.06
C PHE A 192 -18.20 -2.54 2.69
N SER A 193 -17.06 -1.97 2.32
CA SER A 193 -15.81 -2.72 2.24
C SER A 193 -14.95 -2.42 3.46
N ASP A 194 -14.16 -3.41 3.83
CA ASP A 194 -13.20 -3.32 4.91
C ASP A 194 -11.82 -2.93 4.36
N ALA A 195 -11.07 -2.23 5.19
CA ALA A 195 -9.68 -1.85 4.94
C ALA A 195 -8.78 -2.29 6.08
N MET A 196 -7.53 -2.53 5.73
CA MET A 196 -6.48 -2.92 6.65
C MET A 196 -5.16 -2.28 6.21
N VAL A 197 -4.48 -1.65 7.15
CA VAL A 197 -3.15 -1.08 6.89
C VAL A 197 -2.16 -1.70 7.85
N ILE A 198 -1.13 -2.35 7.31
CA ILE A 198 -0.07 -2.99 8.09
C ILE A 198 1.30 -2.40 7.70
N GLY A 199 2.28 -2.51 8.59
CA GLY A 199 3.66 -2.17 8.24
C GLY A 199 4.18 -3.10 7.15
N HIS A 200 4.79 -2.52 6.12
CA HIS A 200 5.20 -3.27 4.95
C HIS A 200 6.45 -4.13 5.25
N PRO A 201 6.43 -5.45 5.01
CA PRO A 201 7.57 -6.34 5.29
C PRO A 201 8.88 -5.93 4.61
N VAL A 202 8.79 -5.37 3.40
CA VAL A 202 9.95 -4.91 2.61
C VAL A 202 10.46 -3.54 3.05
N ALA A 203 9.71 -2.77 3.84
CA ALA A 203 10.16 -1.47 4.36
C ALA A 203 11.54 -1.59 5.04
N MET A 204 11.73 -2.68 5.79
CA MET A 204 12.98 -2.99 6.47
C MET A 204 14.11 -3.42 5.53
N LEU A 205 13.82 -3.89 4.32
CA LEU A 205 14.86 -4.15 3.33
C LEU A 205 15.52 -2.84 2.88
N ILE A 206 14.77 -1.73 2.81
CA ILE A 206 15.33 -0.40 2.52
C ILE A 206 16.32 0.03 3.59
N GLU A 207 16.02 -0.22 4.87
CA GLU A 207 16.96 0.05 5.96
C GLU A 207 18.21 -0.85 5.91
N ALA A 208 18.05 -2.11 5.45
CA ALA A 208 19.16 -3.04 5.31
C ALA A 208 20.10 -2.68 4.14
N PHE A 209 19.67 -1.86 3.18
CA PHE A 209 20.51 -1.43 2.06
C PHE A 209 21.59 -0.44 2.51
N THR A 210 22.84 -0.80 2.26
CA THR A 210 24.05 0.02 2.48
C THR A 210 24.80 0.24 1.17
N PHE A 211 25.62 1.29 1.05
CA PHE A 211 26.44 1.52 -0.15
C PHE A 211 27.30 0.30 -0.58
N LYS A 212 27.58 -0.63 0.34
CA LYS A 212 28.42 -1.82 0.12
C LYS A 212 27.61 -3.11 -0.11
N GLY A 213 26.29 -3.06 -0.09
CA GLY A 213 25.40 -4.23 -0.20
C GLY A 213 24.32 -4.23 0.87
N VAL A 214 23.80 -5.41 1.22
CA VAL A 214 22.75 -5.53 2.24
C VAL A 214 23.38 -5.94 3.57
N LYS A 215 23.15 -5.14 4.61
CA LYS A 215 23.47 -5.48 5.99
C LYS A 215 22.21 -5.98 6.68
N LEU A 216 22.04 -7.29 6.67
CA LEU A 216 20.95 -7.92 7.43
C LEU A 216 21.24 -7.81 8.93
N PRO A 217 20.21 -7.60 9.77
CA PRO A 217 20.38 -7.72 11.22
C PRO A 217 20.87 -9.13 11.58
N GLU A 218 21.84 -9.23 12.50
CA GLU A 218 22.33 -10.52 12.98
C GLU A 218 21.20 -11.28 13.65
N GLY A 219 20.79 -12.39 13.03
CA GLY A 219 19.73 -13.21 13.56
C GLY A 219 20.16 -13.96 14.81
N LYS A 220 19.28 -14.05 15.81
CA LYS A 220 19.37 -15.11 16.83
C LYS A 220 18.95 -16.43 16.15
N GLY A 221 19.78 -16.90 15.22
CA GLY A 221 19.54 -18.12 14.48
C GLY A 221 19.37 -19.29 15.44
N GLY A 222 18.20 -19.92 15.41
CA GLY A 222 17.94 -21.16 16.15
C GLY A 222 16.66 -21.20 16.98
N GLY A 223 15.93 -20.09 17.13
CA GLY A 223 14.61 -20.13 17.78
C GLY A 223 13.56 -20.76 16.87
N LYS A 224 12.81 -21.78 17.33
CA LYS A 224 11.54 -22.14 16.68
C LYS A 224 10.66 -20.89 16.64
N ARG A 225 10.01 -20.60 15.50
CA ARG A 225 8.99 -19.55 15.42
C ARG A 225 8.05 -19.69 16.62
N PRO A 226 7.83 -18.64 17.42
CA PRO A 226 6.85 -18.73 18.49
C PRO A 226 5.52 -19.14 17.88
N GLN A 227 4.97 -20.25 18.35
CA GLN A 227 3.66 -20.72 17.93
C GLN A 227 2.63 -19.79 18.57
N ILE A 228 2.17 -18.80 17.80
CA ILE A 228 1.15 -17.87 18.26
C ILE A 228 -0.19 -18.59 18.15
N SER A 229 -0.85 -18.76 19.29
CA SER A 229 -2.16 -19.40 19.33
C SER A 229 -3.25 -18.40 18.93
N GLN A 230 -4.39 -18.89 18.41
CA GLN A 230 -5.55 -18.04 18.17
C GLN A 230 -6.01 -17.28 19.44
N LYS A 231 -5.76 -17.86 20.62
CA LYS A 231 -6.07 -17.23 21.92
C LYS A 231 -5.22 -15.98 22.15
N ASP A 232 -3.95 -15.98 21.75
CA ASP A 232 -3.06 -14.84 21.91
C ASP A 232 -3.47 -13.70 20.97
N VAL A 233 -3.84 -14.02 19.72
CA VAL A 233 -4.39 -13.05 18.76
C VAL A 233 -5.71 -12.47 19.26
N ASN A 234 -6.59 -13.29 19.84
CA ASN A 234 -7.84 -12.82 20.45
C ASN A 234 -7.59 -11.87 21.63
N ALA A 235 -6.72 -12.24 22.57
CA ALA A 235 -6.38 -11.39 23.70
C ALA A 235 -5.73 -10.06 23.27
N TRP A 236 -4.90 -10.14 22.22
CA TRP A 236 -4.33 -8.96 21.57
C TRP A 236 -5.43 -8.06 21.00
N LEU A 237 -6.35 -8.60 20.18
CA LEU A 237 -7.49 -7.87 19.64
C LEU A 237 -8.38 -7.25 20.74
N GLU A 238 -8.68 -8.00 21.81
CA GLU A 238 -9.47 -7.49 22.94
C GLU A 238 -8.82 -6.28 23.63
N SER A 239 -7.49 -6.18 23.63
CA SER A 239 -6.81 -5.01 24.20
C SER A 239 -7.01 -3.71 23.39
N TRP A 240 -7.49 -3.79 22.14
CA TRP A 240 -7.93 -2.64 21.33
C TRP A 240 -9.09 -1.89 21.94
N VAL A 241 -10.00 -2.61 22.61
CA VAL A 241 -11.19 -2.04 23.26
C VAL A 241 -10.78 -1.05 24.35
N ASN A 242 -9.66 -1.32 25.02
CA ASN A 242 -9.15 -0.47 26.09
C ASN A 242 -8.25 0.68 25.58
N GLY A 243 -8.17 0.87 24.26
CA GLY A 243 -7.35 1.90 23.64
C GLY A 243 -5.84 1.64 23.75
N ASN A 244 -5.42 0.39 24.02
CA ASN A 244 -3.99 0.08 24.10
C ASN A 244 -3.31 0.14 22.73
N THR A 245 -2.73 1.29 22.44
CA THR A 245 -1.85 1.63 21.32
C THR A 245 -0.62 0.77 21.03
N ASN A 246 -0.07 0.19 22.10
CA ASN A 246 1.31 -0.28 22.16
C ASN A 246 1.34 -1.80 22.08
N TRP A 247 1.07 -2.28 20.87
CA TRP A 247 1.05 -3.69 20.53
C TRP A 247 2.44 -4.32 20.69
N PRO A 248 2.59 -5.45 21.41
CA PRO A 248 3.78 -6.27 21.31
C PRO A 248 3.93 -6.76 19.86
N PRO A 249 5.17 -6.96 19.36
CA PRO A 249 5.45 -7.20 17.95
C PRO A 249 5.15 -8.65 17.50
N ILE A 250 3.96 -9.15 17.86
CA ILE A 250 3.50 -10.54 17.71
C ILE A 250 3.56 -10.96 16.24
N PHE A 251 3.16 -10.09 15.31
CA PHE A 251 3.10 -10.44 13.88
C PHE A 251 4.50 -10.57 13.27
N SER A 252 5.41 -9.69 13.65
CA SER A 252 6.79 -9.73 13.15
C SER A 252 7.54 -10.99 13.59
N GLU A 253 7.21 -11.52 14.78
CA GLU A 253 7.76 -12.77 15.30
C GLU A 253 7.13 -14.00 14.65
N ALA A 254 5.80 -13.99 14.44
CA ALA A 254 5.07 -15.11 13.81
C ALA A 254 5.49 -15.36 12.37
N LEU A 255 5.64 -14.28 11.60
CA LEU A 255 5.81 -14.35 10.15
C LEU A 255 7.27 -14.51 9.72
N GLY A 256 8.21 -14.62 10.67
CA GLY A 256 9.60 -15.00 10.40
C GLY A 256 10.38 -13.94 9.64
N TYR A 257 10.50 -12.76 10.25
CA TYR A 257 11.19 -11.59 9.68
C TYR A 257 12.59 -11.89 9.12
N GLN A 258 13.41 -12.64 9.85
CA GLN A 258 14.81 -12.88 9.48
C GLN A 258 14.94 -13.83 8.29
N GLU A 259 14.08 -14.85 8.22
CA GLU A 259 14.04 -15.79 7.11
C GLU A 259 13.58 -15.11 5.81
N VAL A 260 12.57 -14.24 5.89
CA VAL A 260 12.06 -13.46 4.73
C VAL A 260 13.17 -12.58 4.17
N LEU A 261 13.88 -11.84 5.03
CA LEU A 261 15.00 -11.01 4.59
C LEU A 261 16.16 -11.81 4.00
N ALA A 262 16.50 -12.96 4.59
CA ALA A 262 17.55 -13.83 4.08
C ALA A 262 17.20 -14.42 2.70
N MET A 263 15.93 -14.76 2.48
CA MET A 263 15.44 -15.22 1.19
C MET A 263 15.56 -14.10 0.13
N LEU A 264 15.21 -12.86 0.51
CA LEU A 264 15.31 -11.71 -0.39
C LEU A 264 16.74 -11.33 -0.73
N ALA A 265 17.66 -11.41 0.24
CA ALA A 265 19.07 -11.10 0.05
C ALA A 265 19.76 -11.98 -1.02
N ASN A 266 19.24 -13.18 -1.25
CA ASN A 266 19.77 -14.13 -2.23
C ASN A 266 19.00 -14.15 -3.57
N SER A 267 17.94 -13.35 -3.68
CA SER A 267 17.07 -13.33 -4.87
C SER A 267 17.58 -12.37 -5.96
N PRO A 268 17.26 -12.58 -7.25
CA PRO A 268 17.71 -11.73 -8.36
C PRO A 268 17.30 -10.24 -8.22
N VAL A 269 16.30 -9.99 -7.38
CA VAL A 269 15.86 -8.71 -6.80
C VAL A 269 17.03 -7.82 -6.35
N ILE A 270 18.02 -8.39 -5.64
CA ILE A 270 19.18 -7.64 -5.12
C ILE A 270 20.07 -7.12 -6.25
N GLN A 271 20.17 -7.87 -7.35
CA GLN A 271 21.00 -7.46 -8.49
C GLN A 271 20.44 -6.22 -9.18
N GLN A 272 19.12 -6.09 -9.24
CA GLN A 272 18.45 -4.90 -9.81
C GLN A 272 18.76 -3.65 -8.97
N ILE A 273 18.74 -3.79 -7.64
CA ILE A 273 18.99 -2.67 -6.72
C ILE A 273 20.47 -2.28 -6.70
N LYS A 274 21.41 -3.22 -6.91
CA LYS A 274 22.85 -2.92 -6.94
C LYS A 274 23.22 -1.82 -7.95
N GLN A 275 22.60 -1.82 -9.13
CA GLN A 275 22.83 -0.77 -10.14
C GLN A 275 22.34 0.59 -9.65
N LEU A 276 21.16 0.63 -9.05
CA LEU A 276 20.60 1.83 -8.44
C LEU A 276 21.50 2.36 -7.31
N MET A 277 22.07 1.49 -6.48
CA MET A 277 22.99 1.90 -5.40
C MET A 277 24.28 2.51 -5.95
N LEU A 278 24.84 1.96 -7.03
CA LEU A 278 26.02 2.54 -7.69
C LEU A 278 25.71 3.91 -8.30
N GLN A 279 24.52 4.08 -8.87
CA GLN A 279 24.07 5.38 -9.38
C GLN A 279 23.90 6.40 -8.25
N LEU A 280 23.29 6.00 -7.14
CA LEU A 280 23.14 6.84 -5.95
C LEU A 280 24.50 7.22 -5.36
N ASP A 281 25.43 6.26 -5.22
CA ASP A 281 26.79 6.50 -4.73
C ASP A 281 27.55 7.50 -5.62
N ALA A 282 27.47 7.34 -6.94
CA ALA A 282 28.07 8.26 -7.89
C ALA A 282 27.45 9.67 -7.80
N ALA A 283 26.11 9.77 -7.71
CA ALA A 283 25.41 11.05 -7.61
C ALA A 283 25.75 11.79 -6.30
N LEU A 284 25.77 11.08 -5.17
CA LEU A 284 26.09 11.64 -3.87
C LEU A 284 27.57 12.01 -3.76
N SER A 285 28.46 11.21 -4.33
CA SER A 285 29.90 11.51 -4.42
C SER A 285 30.18 12.76 -5.26
N ALA A 286 29.39 13.01 -6.30
CA ALA A 286 29.51 14.21 -7.13
C ALA A 286 29.13 15.50 -6.40
N VAL A 287 28.16 15.44 -5.49
CA VAL A 287 27.76 16.57 -4.64
C VAL A 287 28.75 16.80 -3.49
N GLY A 288 29.41 15.72 -3.04
CA GLY A 288 30.41 15.76 -1.99
C GLY A 288 29.81 15.89 -0.58
N GLY A 289 30.63 15.58 0.43
CA GLY A 289 30.21 15.59 1.84
C GLY A 289 30.25 14.20 2.48
N LYS A 290 29.95 14.17 3.77
CA LYS A 290 29.92 12.95 4.56
C LYS A 290 28.55 12.28 4.41
N VAL A 291 28.55 11.00 4.04
CA VAL A 291 27.37 10.13 3.98
C VAL A 291 27.40 9.11 5.11
N GLY A 292 26.23 8.58 5.48
CA GLY A 292 26.10 7.45 6.40
C GLY A 292 26.32 6.11 5.70
N ASP A 293 25.88 5.03 6.35
CA ASP A 293 26.02 3.67 5.81
C ASP A 293 25.00 3.36 4.70
N SER A 294 23.84 4.02 4.74
CA SER A 294 22.73 3.83 3.79
C SER A 294 22.51 5.09 2.95
N PRO A 295 22.16 4.94 1.65
CA PRO A 295 21.68 6.05 0.82
C PRO A 295 20.24 6.44 1.14
N PHE A 296 19.53 5.73 2.00
CA PHE A 296 18.12 5.98 2.31
C PHE A 296 17.93 6.56 3.71
N CYS A 297 16.80 7.26 3.87
CA CYS A 297 16.30 7.68 5.16
C CYS A 297 15.84 6.47 5.98
N PRO A 298 15.96 6.55 7.32
CA PRO A 298 15.52 5.48 8.19
C PRO A 298 14.01 5.27 8.06
N VAL A 299 13.59 4.03 7.90
CA VAL A 299 12.18 3.69 7.93
C VAL A 299 11.71 3.62 9.38
N ASN A 300 10.54 4.17 9.66
CA ASN A 300 9.99 4.23 11.02
C ASN A 300 8.62 3.53 11.12
N SER A 301 8.31 2.69 10.12
CA SER A 301 7.24 1.70 10.20
C SER A 301 7.75 0.40 10.85
N THR A 302 6.89 -0.26 11.62
CA THR A 302 7.15 -1.59 12.19
C THR A 302 6.49 -2.63 11.28
N PRO A 303 7.24 -3.47 10.56
CA PRO A 303 6.63 -4.40 9.62
C PRO A 303 5.78 -5.47 10.27
N PHE A 304 4.83 -5.97 9.49
CA PHE A 304 3.79 -6.92 9.86
C PHE A 304 2.81 -6.41 10.93
N GLU A 305 3.18 -5.37 11.69
CA GLU A 305 2.31 -4.80 12.71
C GLU A 305 1.16 -4.02 12.07
N PRO A 306 -0.08 -4.25 12.51
CA PRO A 306 -1.22 -3.52 12.02
C PRO A 306 -1.24 -2.09 12.59
N TYR A 307 -1.47 -1.14 11.71
CA TYR A 307 -1.70 0.26 12.02
C TYR A 307 -3.19 0.60 12.05
N TYR A 308 -3.95 -0.01 11.13
CA TYR A 308 -5.40 0.17 11.03
C TYR A 308 -6.11 -1.14 10.69
N LEU A 309 -7.21 -1.40 11.40
CA LEU A 309 -8.13 -2.51 11.16
C LEU A 309 -9.56 -1.96 11.23
N SER A 310 -10.21 -1.79 10.08
CA SER A 310 -11.57 -1.24 9.97
C SER A 310 -12.63 -1.97 10.81
N GLY A 311 -12.55 -3.29 10.90
CA GLY A 311 -13.37 -4.13 11.76
C GLY A 311 -13.08 -3.98 13.26
N GLY A 312 -11.95 -3.40 13.66
CA GLY A 312 -11.73 -2.94 15.03
C GLY A 312 -12.31 -1.54 15.28
N ASP A 313 -12.45 -0.75 14.22
CA ASP A 313 -12.93 0.63 14.19
C ASP A 313 -14.40 0.73 13.71
N VAL A 314 -15.23 -0.26 14.05
CA VAL A 314 -16.54 -0.50 13.41
C VAL A 314 -17.49 0.71 13.46
N TYR A 315 -17.59 1.39 14.60
CA TYR A 315 -18.55 2.51 14.77
C TYR A 315 -18.27 3.66 13.81
N PRO A 316 -17.07 4.24 13.85
CA PRO A 316 -16.69 5.26 12.89
C PRO A 316 -16.60 4.78 11.44
N TRP A 317 -16.17 3.53 11.20
CA TRP A 317 -15.97 3.01 9.85
C TRP A 317 -17.26 2.59 9.14
N ARG A 318 -18.28 2.09 9.86
CA ARG A 318 -19.53 1.59 9.27
C ARG A 318 -20.74 2.47 9.53
N ILE A 319 -20.83 3.05 10.73
CA ILE A 319 -22.02 3.78 11.17
C ILE A 319 -21.79 5.29 11.02
N GLY A 320 -20.55 5.71 10.76
CA GLY A 320 -20.16 7.10 10.73
C GLY A 320 -20.42 7.78 12.09
N TYR A 321 -20.43 7.03 13.20
CA TYR A 321 -20.87 7.49 14.52
C TYR A 321 -19.74 7.45 15.58
N PRO A 322 -19.54 8.53 16.38
CA PRO A 322 -20.08 9.87 16.17
C PRO A 322 -19.61 10.42 14.82
N VAL A 323 -20.35 11.41 14.25
CA VAL A 323 -20.16 11.94 12.88
C VAL A 323 -18.69 11.86 12.46
N ALA A 324 -18.39 10.87 11.63
CA ALA A 324 -17.04 10.67 11.13
C ALA A 324 -16.59 11.94 10.42
N ASP A 325 -15.43 12.45 10.80
CA ASP A 325 -14.84 13.65 10.20
C ASP A 325 -15.74 14.88 10.31
N SER A 326 -16.37 15.08 11.47
CA SER A 326 -17.25 16.24 11.74
C SER A 326 -16.57 17.59 11.44
N GLU A 327 -15.25 17.67 11.62
CA GLU A 327 -14.39 18.81 11.26
C GLU A 327 -14.29 19.06 9.75
N LYS A 328 -14.72 18.09 8.94
CA LYS A 328 -14.81 18.14 7.47
C LYS A 328 -16.24 18.28 6.96
N SER A 329 -17.21 18.60 7.83
CA SER A 329 -18.62 18.80 7.46
C SER A 329 -18.82 19.75 6.27
N LEU A 330 -18.06 20.84 6.18
CA LEU A 330 -18.11 21.76 5.03
C LEU A 330 -17.67 21.09 3.72
N THR A 331 -16.66 20.23 3.76
CA THR A 331 -16.21 19.43 2.61
C THR A 331 -17.28 18.41 2.22
N ILE A 332 -17.85 17.70 3.22
CA ILE A 332 -18.85 16.66 3.01
C ILE A 332 -20.12 17.23 2.37
N LEU A 333 -20.55 18.41 2.79
CA LEU A 333 -21.75 19.07 2.28
C LEU A 333 -21.52 19.84 0.97
N ASN A 334 -20.29 19.89 0.46
CA ASN A 334 -19.96 20.59 -0.78
C ASN A 334 -20.05 19.65 -2.00
N PRO A 335 -21.06 19.81 -2.89
CA PRO A 335 -21.21 18.97 -4.08
C PRO A 335 -20.10 19.17 -5.13
N LEU A 336 -19.34 20.27 -5.00
CA LEU A 336 -18.17 20.60 -5.82
C LEU A 336 -16.86 20.33 -5.09
N SER A 337 -16.88 19.50 -4.04
CA SER A 337 -15.65 19.10 -3.35
C SER A 337 -14.68 18.40 -4.32
N ARG A 338 -13.41 18.78 -4.24
CA ARG A 338 -12.30 18.17 -5.00
C ARG A 338 -11.70 16.97 -4.28
N ASP A 339 -12.18 16.65 -3.07
CA ASP A 339 -11.76 15.50 -2.26
C ASP A 339 -12.44 14.22 -2.78
N VAL A 340 -12.11 13.88 -4.02
CA VAL A 340 -12.69 12.77 -4.77
C VAL A 340 -11.57 11.97 -5.41
N ILE A 341 -11.71 10.65 -5.35
CA ILE A 341 -10.83 9.72 -6.05
C ILE A 341 -11.37 9.46 -7.45
N GLY A 342 -10.50 9.55 -8.43
CA GLY A 342 -10.79 9.35 -9.85
C GLY A 342 -9.53 9.61 -10.69
N PRO A 343 -9.45 9.04 -11.91
CA PRO A 343 -8.26 9.16 -12.74
C PRO A 343 -8.01 10.61 -13.14
N THR A 344 -6.73 11.03 -13.13
CA THR A 344 -6.33 12.38 -13.54
C THR A 344 -5.98 12.39 -15.03
N THR A 345 -6.68 13.21 -15.81
CA THR A 345 -6.40 13.40 -17.23
C THR A 345 -5.39 14.53 -17.45
N LYS A 346 -4.71 14.55 -18.61
CA LYS A 346 -3.84 15.69 -19.01
C LYS A 346 -4.59 17.02 -19.04
N ARG A 347 -5.91 17.00 -19.30
CA ARG A 347 -6.78 18.19 -19.29
C ARG A 347 -7.04 18.69 -17.87
N ASP A 348 -7.19 17.80 -16.90
CA ASP A 348 -7.34 18.17 -15.49
C ASP A 348 -6.13 18.97 -14.98
N LYS A 349 -4.91 18.55 -15.37
CA LYS A 349 -3.67 19.26 -15.01
C LYS A 349 -3.56 20.65 -15.65
N GLN A 350 -4.09 20.82 -16.86
CA GLN A 350 -4.08 22.12 -17.53
C GLN A 350 -5.08 23.09 -16.89
N ALA A 351 -6.25 22.61 -16.48
CA ALA A 351 -7.26 23.43 -15.80
C ALA A 351 -6.73 24.06 -14.49
N GLU A 352 -5.85 23.38 -13.74
CA GLU A 352 -5.22 23.95 -12.54
C GLU A 352 -4.29 25.14 -12.83
N THR A 353 -3.78 25.25 -14.06
CA THR A 353 -2.75 26.22 -14.44
C THR A 353 -3.27 27.45 -15.17
N VAL A 354 -4.54 27.49 -15.57
CA VAL A 354 -5.06 28.58 -16.41
C VAL A 354 -5.93 29.54 -15.60
N ILE A 355 -5.55 30.82 -15.64
CA ILE A 355 -6.26 31.96 -15.04
C ILE A 355 -6.96 32.71 -16.18
N GLY A 356 -8.26 32.46 -16.38
CA GLY A 356 -9.15 33.12 -17.33
C GLY A 356 -10.53 33.41 -16.70
N LYS A 357 -10.63 34.51 -15.96
CA LYS A 357 -11.54 34.73 -14.82
C LYS A 357 -13.08 34.56 -14.92
N VAL A 358 -13.75 34.22 -16.03
CA VAL A 358 -15.24 34.05 -15.99
C VAL A 358 -15.78 32.94 -16.89
N LEU A 359 -15.38 32.88 -18.16
CA LEU A 359 -15.82 31.80 -19.06
C LEU A 359 -15.17 30.46 -18.70
N GLU A 360 -13.96 30.50 -18.16
CA GLU A 360 -13.24 29.32 -17.71
C GLU A 360 -13.82 28.74 -16.43
N LYS A 361 -14.32 29.56 -15.50
CA LYS A 361 -14.96 29.05 -14.27
C LYS A 361 -16.22 28.24 -14.56
N ILE A 362 -16.99 28.62 -15.57
CA ILE A 362 -18.18 27.87 -15.98
C ILE A 362 -17.74 26.58 -16.69
N ALA A 363 -16.72 26.64 -17.54
CA ALA A 363 -16.18 25.46 -18.21
C ALA A 363 -15.51 24.48 -17.23
N GLU A 364 -14.78 24.98 -16.25
CA GLU A 364 -14.12 24.23 -15.17
C GLU A 364 -15.17 23.63 -14.23
N ALA A 365 -16.18 24.40 -13.80
CA ALA A 365 -17.27 23.88 -12.99
C ALA A 365 -18.08 22.80 -13.74
N LEU A 366 -18.33 22.98 -15.04
CA LEU A 366 -18.96 21.96 -15.89
C LEU A 366 -18.04 20.75 -16.05
N HIS A 367 -16.73 20.94 -16.22
CA HIS A 367 -15.78 19.84 -16.35
C HIS A 367 -15.66 19.03 -15.05
N GLU A 368 -15.56 19.69 -13.90
CA GLU A 368 -15.61 19.07 -12.57
C GLU A 368 -16.93 18.33 -12.35
N LEU A 369 -18.03 18.82 -12.90
CA LEU A 369 -19.31 18.13 -12.85
C LEU A 369 -19.25 16.76 -13.57
N PHE A 370 -18.58 16.70 -14.73
CA PHE A 370 -18.50 15.51 -15.58
C PHE A 370 -17.22 14.67 -15.44
N ARG A 371 -16.29 15.06 -14.55
CA ARG A 371 -15.09 14.24 -14.25
C ARG A 371 -15.54 12.87 -13.72
N GLU A 372 -14.82 11.82 -14.11
CA GLU A 372 -15.03 10.49 -13.54
C GLU A 372 -14.67 10.51 -12.06
N ARG A 373 -15.64 10.08 -11.23
CA ARG A 373 -15.52 10.06 -9.78
C ARG A 373 -15.81 8.66 -9.29
N TRP A 374 -14.83 8.05 -8.65
CA TRP A 374 -14.93 6.74 -8.02
C TRP A 374 -15.52 6.86 -6.61
N GLY A 375 -15.24 7.95 -5.89
CA GLY A 375 -15.87 8.20 -4.59
C GLY A 375 -15.21 9.33 -3.83
N HIS A 376 -15.93 9.90 -2.87
CA HIS A 376 -15.41 10.96 -2.02
C HIS A 376 -14.41 10.41 -1.00
N ILE A 377 -13.41 11.19 -0.61
CA ILE A 377 -12.53 10.82 0.51
C ILE A 377 -13.29 10.93 1.84
N TYR A 378 -14.15 11.95 1.98
CA TYR A 378 -14.92 12.20 3.19
C TYR A 378 -16.42 11.89 3.00
N PRO A 379 -17.11 11.37 4.04
CA PRO A 379 -16.57 10.84 5.29
C PRO A 379 -15.69 9.59 5.08
N ARG A 380 -14.66 9.40 5.92
CA ARG A 380 -13.77 8.23 5.89
C ARG A 380 -14.42 7.03 6.57
N GLU A 381 -15.43 6.51 5.89
CA GLU A 381 -16.15 5.27 6.21
C GLU A 381 -16.00 4.25 5.07
N GLY A 382 -16.44 3.01 5.28
CA GLY A 382 -16.31 1.92 4.30
C GLY A 382 -17.36 1.93 3.18
N SER A 383 -18.31 2.87 3.20
CA SER A 383 -19.45 2.93 2.28
C SER A 383 -19.06 3.72 1.03
N VAL A 384 -19.13 3.05 -0.11
CA VAL A 384 -18.89 3.65 -1.42
C VAL A 384 -19.93 3.10 -2.37
N ASP A 385 -20.73 3.97 -2.98
CA ASP A 385 -21.65 3.59 -4.05
C ASP A 385 -20.91 3.60 -5.39
N GLN A 386 -20.44 2.42 -5.79
CA GLN A 386 -19.81 2.18 -7.08
C GLN A 386 -20.17 0.80 -7.62
N ARG A 387 -20.22 0.69 -8.94
CA ARG A 387 -20.49 -0.59 -9.62
C ARG A 387 -19.26 -1.51 -9.69
N ASP A 388 -18.07 -0.92 -9.66
CA ASP A 388 -16.80 -1.60 -9.87
C ASP A 388 -16.07 -1.78 -8.52
N SER A 389 -15.78 -3.02 -8.15
CA SER A 389 -15.17 -3.33 -6.85
C SER A 389 -13.72 -2.85 -6.76
N ALA A 390 -12.98 -2.74 -7.87
CA ALA A 390 -11.62 -2.18 -7.86
C ALA A 390 -11.65 -0.68 -7.51
N LYS A 391 -12.67 0.04 -8.00
CA LYS A 391 -12.88 1.46 -7.68
C LYS A 391 -13.28 1.66 -6.22
N ILE A 392 -14.15 0.78 -5.70
CA ILE A 392 -14.48 0.75 -4.27
C ILE A 392 -13.22 0.54 -3.44
N GLY A 393 -12.45 -0.49 -3.79
CA GLY A 393 -11.21 -0.85 -3.09
C GLY A 393 -10.23 0.31 -3.03
N ALA A 394 -9.99 1.00 -4.15
CA ALA A 394 -9.10 2.16 -4.20
C ALA A 394 -9.58 3.34 -3.32
N VAL A 395 -10.88 3.65 -3.32
CA VAL A 395 -11.43 4.71 -2.46
C VAL A 395 -11.26 4.34 -0.99
N VAL A 396 -11.57 3.10 -0.64
CA VAL A 396 -11.49 2.56 0.71
C VAL A 396 -10.04 2.52 1.21
N ALA A 397 -9.11 2.15 0.34
CA ALA A 397 -7.68 2.15 0.60
C ALA A 397 -7.15 3.54 0.91
N GLN A 398 -7.49 4.52 0.08
CA GLN A 398 -7.11 5.91 0.32
C GLN A 398 -7.64 6.41 1.66
N ARG A 399 -8.93 6.17 1.97
CA ARG A 399 -9.56 6.58 3.23
C ARG A 399 -8.82 6.01 4.44
N ALA A 400 -8.43 4.74 4.38
CA ALA A 400 -7.71 4.06 5.46
C ALA A 400 -6.31 4.64 5.68
N VAL A 401 -5.56 4.94 4.61
CA VAL A 401 -4.24 5.58 4.72
C VAL A 401 -4.33 7.03 5.19
N ASP A 402 -5.36 7.77 4.76
CA ASP A 402 -5.58 9.16 5.19
C ASP A 402 -5.89 9.28 6.69
N LEU A 403 -6.45 8.24 7.33
CA LEU A 403 -6.57 8.18 8.79
C LEU A 403 -5.19 8.14 9.47
N LEU A 404 -4.22 7.44 8.88
CA LEU A 404 -2.87 7.35 9.44
C LEU A 404 -2.04 8.61 9.19
N ALA A 405 -2.43 9.45 8.22
CA ALA A 405 -1.76 10.70 7.88
C ALA A 405 -2.14 11.88 8.79
N GLU A 406 -3.11 11.67 9.69
CA GLU A 406 -3.56 12.68 10.63
C GLU A 406 -2.47 13.04 11.65
N LYS A 407 -2.42 14.33 12.02
CA LYS A 407 -1.52 14.80 13.07
C LYS A 407 -1.93 14.29 14.45
N GLU A 408 -3.23 14.21 14.68
CA GLU A 408 -3.84 13.87 15.95
C GLU A 408 -4.99 12.90 15.70
N LYS A 409 -5.16 11.96 16.62
CA LYS A 409 -6.17 10.92 16.51
C LYS A 409 -7.55 11.47 16.87
N PRO A 410 -8.55 11.40 15.96
CA PRO A 410 -9.92 11.79 16.27
C PRO A 410 -10.51 10.95 17.40
N THR A 411 -11.36 11.58 18.20
CA THR A 411 -12.00 10.91 19.34
C THR A 411 -12.84 9.73 18.85
N GLY A 412 -12.67 8.56 19.50
CA GLY A 412 -13.46 7.36 19.22
C GLY A 412 -12.95 6.49 18.07
N ARG A 413 -11.90 6.90 17.33
CA ARG A 413 -11.22 6.02 16.36
C ARG A 413 -10.26 5.04 17.06
N ILE A 414 -10.05 3.85 16.51
CA ILE A 414 -9.09 2.85 17.01
C ILE A 414 -8.06 2.51 15.92
N TYR A 415 -6.96 3.25 15.94
CA TYR A 415 -5.79 3.01 15.09
C TYR A 415 -4.50 3.45 15.79
N ARG A 416 -3.35 3.05 15.23
CA ARG A 416 -2.01 3.46 15.67
C ARG A 416 -1.45 4.47 14.68
N ILE A 417 -1.05 5.65 15.15
CA ILE A 417 -0.34 6.63 14.30
C ILE A 417 1.09 6.10 14.05
N PRO A 418 1.58 6.11 12.79
CA PRO A 418 2.99 5.86 12.52
C PRO A 418 3.91 6.78 13.30
N ARG A 419 5.11 6.31 13.65
CA ARG A 419 6.09 7.13 14.38
C ARG A 419 6.70 8.25 13.52
N TYR A 420 6.41 8.23 12.23
CA TYR A 420 6.78 9.26 11.26
C TYR A 420 5.51 9.94 10.75
N ARG A 421 5.68 11.15 10.21
CA ARG A 421 4.58 11.89 9.60
C ARG A 421 4.61 11.70 8.10
N MET A 422 3.55 11.14 7.54
CA MET A 422 3.37 11.06 6.09
C MET A 422 3.24 12.46 5.52
N ARG A 423 4.21 12.87 4.68
CA ARG A 423 4.18 14.16 3.96
C ARG A 423 3.55 14.04 2.57
N GLY A 424 3.81 12.91 1.92
CA GLY A 424 3.27 12.55 0.62
C GLY A 424 3.15 11.04 0.52
N VAL A 425 2.19 10.58 -0.29
CA VAL A 425 1.93 9.17 -0.54
C VAL A 425 1.97 8.91 -2.04
N ALA A 426 2.55 7.79 -2.42
CA ALA A 426 2.45 7.19 -3.73
C ALA A 426 1.99 5.74 -3.59
N TRP A 427 1.35 5.23 -4.63
CA TRP A 427 0.66 3.96 -4.63
C TRP A 427 1.21 3.09 -5.76
N SER A 428 1.48 1.83 -5.45
CA SER A 428 1.67 0.78 -6.45
C SER A 428 0.76 -0.40 -6.12
N LYS A 429 0.06 -0.91 -7.12
CA LYS A 429 -0.87 -2.01 -6.93
C LYS A 429 -0.11 -3.32 -6.71
N MET A 430 -0.29 -3.91 -5.55
CA MET A 430 0.31 -5.18 -5.17
C MET A 430 -0.58 -6.36 -5.58
N TYR A 431 -1.90 -6.23 -5.50
CA TYR A 431 -2.81 -7.30 -5.87
C TYR A 431 -4.11 -6.75 -6.46
N PRO A 432 -4.49 -7.17 -7.69
CA PRO A 432 -3.62 -7.78 -8.72
C PRO A 432 -2.36 -6.93 -9.01
N VAL A 433 -1.22 -7.56 -9.30
CA VAL A 433 0.09 -6.87 -9.37
C VAL A 433 0.17 -5.92 -10.58
N GLU A 434 0.57 -4.67 -10.33
CA GLU A 434 1.08 -3.73 -11.33
C GLU A 434 2.46 -3.21 -10.95
N THR A 435 3.30 -2.89 -11.95
CA THR A 435 4.65 -2.34 -11.73
C THR A 435 4.71 -0.83 -11.77
N SER A 436 3.62 -0.15 -12.14
CA SER A 436 3.50 1.31 -12.18
C SER A 436 3.23 1.90 -10.80
N CYS A 437 3.75 3.12 -10.59
CA CYS A 437 3.55 3.91 -9.37
C CYS A 437 2.86 5.22 -9.70
N HIS A 438 1.90 5.63 -8.87
CA HIS A 438 1.17 6.88 -9.05
C HIS A 438 0.90 7.58 -7.72
N LYS A 439 0.89 8.91 -7.70
CA LYS A 439 0.50 9.67 -6.50
C LYS A 439 -1.00 9.53 -6.21
N ASN A 440 -1.82 9.44 -7.25
CA ASN A 440 -3.24 9.14 -7.18
C ASN A 440 -3.48 7.64 -7.40
N ILE A 441 -4.05 6.99 -6.39
CA ILE A 441 -4.40 5.56 -6.41
C ILE A 441 -5.31 5.18 -7.59
N ALA A 442 -6.13 6.11 -8.12
CA ALA A 442 -7.01 5.84 -9.25
C ALA A 442 -6.25 5.53 -10.56
N ASN A 443 -4.97 5.89 -10.63
CA ASN A 443 -4.14 5.64 -11.80
C ASN A 443 -3.40 4.30 -11.75
N THR A 444 -3.58 3.48 -10.70
CA THR A 444 -2.95 2.16 -10.55
C THR A 444 -3.79 1.02 -11.17
N GLY A 445 -4.61 1.31 -12.17
CA GLY A 445 -5.41 0.30 -12.85
C GLY A 445 -6.69 -0.16 -12.13
N THR A 446 -7.61 -0.72 -12.92
CA THR A 446 -8.94 -1.17 -12.47
C THR A 446 -9.11 -2.69 -12.63
N GLU A 447 -8.01 -3.46 -12.66
CA GLU A 447 -8.09 -4.92 -12.64
C GLU A 447 -8.88 -5.37 -11.43
N VAL A 448 -9.79 -6.32 -11.66
CA VAL A 448 -10.73 -6.85 -10.69
C VAL A 448 -10.28 -8.26 -10.32
N ASP A 449 -10.16 -8.54 -9.02
CA ASP A 449 -10.00 -9.90 -8.50
C ASP A 449 -11.38 -10.51 -8.22
N ARG A 450 -11.77 -11.55 -8.96
CA ARG A 450 -13.02 -12.28 -8.75
C ARG A 450 -12.73 -13.70 -8.29
N PRO A 451 -13.50 -14.26 -7.34
CA PRO A 451 -14.81 -13.78 -6.88
C PRO A 451 -14.82 -12.96 -5.58
N TYR A 452 -13.69 -12.78 -4.89
CA TYR A 452 -13.65 -12.25 -3.53
C TYR A 452 -13.39 -10.74 -3.42
N ASP A 453 -13.18 -10.04 -4.54
CA ASP A 453 -12.98 -8.58 -4.57
C ASP A 453 -11.87 -8.12 -3.60
N MET A 454 -10.71 -8.79 -3.65
CA MET A 454 -9.56 -8.52 -2.79
C MET A 454 -8.54 -7.65 -3.51
N TYR A 455 -8.05 -6.61 -2.83
CA TYR A 455 -7.05 -5.71 -3.40
C TYR A 455 -5.98 -5.34 -2.39
N ALA A 456 -4.77 -5.10 -2.87
CA ALA A 456 -3.69 -4.59 -2.04
C ALA A 456 -2.83 -3.58 -2.79
N TRP A 457 -2.31 -2.61 -2.05
CA TRP A 457 -1.38 -1.62 -2.53
C TRP A 457 -0.21 -1.44 -1.58
N THR A 458 0.98 -1.33 -2.15
CA THR A 458 2.13 -0.81 -1.41
C THR A 458 1.99 0.71 -1.32
N VAL A 459 2.03 1.21 -0.09
CA VAL A 459 1.93 2.63 0.23
C VAL A 459 3.35 3.16 0.42
N TRP A 460 3.78 3.94 -0.55
CA TRP A 460 5.07 4.59 -0.55
C TRP A 460 4.94 5.94 0.13
N THR A 461 5.67 6.16 1.22
CA THR A 461 5.60 7.43 1.94
C THR A 461 6.86 8.25 1.70
N GLN A 462 6.71 9.56 1.57
CA GLN A 462 7.82 10.46 1.32
C GLN A 462 8.61 10.75 2.60
N HIS A 463 9.92 10.57 2.53
CA HIS A 463 10.89 10.89 3.57
C HIS A 463 11.88 11.93 3.08
N ASP A 464 12.41 12.70 4.03
CA ASP A 464 13.50 13.66 3.85
C ASP A 464 14.47 13.59 5.02
N CYS A 465 15.77 13.52 4.73
CA CYS A 465 16.78 13.43 5.77
C CYS A 465 18.18 13.82 5.29
N ASP A 466 19.04 14.21 6.23
CA ASP A 466 20.48 14.25 6.00
C ASP A 466 21.05 12.83 6.03
N LEU A 467 21.91 12.48 5.07
CA LEU A 467 22.53 11.16 5.02
C LEU A 467 23.50 10.91 6.19
N PHE A 468 24.08 11.96 6.77
CA PHE A 468 24.88 11.87 7.99
C PHE A 468 24.36 12.84 9.07
N ARG A 469 23.66 12.30 10.06
CA ARG A 469 22.81 13.06 10.99
C ARG A 469 23.49 13.57 12.26
N ALA A 470 24.79 13.33 12.45
CA ALA A 470 25.48 13.73 13.68
C ALA A 470 25.48 15.26 13.86
N GLY A 471 25.47 15.72 15.11
CA GLY A 471 25.55 17.16 15.42
C GLY A 471 24.27 17.92 15.11
N ARG A 472 24.37 19.26 15.00
CA ARG A 472 23.27 20.18 14.70
C ARG A 472 23.43 20.76 13.30
N ALA A 473 22.34 20.85 12.53
CA ALA A 473 22.32 21.58 11.27
C ALA A 473 22.44 23.09 11.54
N ILE A 474 23.30 23.77 10.77
CA ILE A 474 23.54 25.22 10.91
C ILE A 474 23.39 25.99 9.59
N ALA A 475 23.49 25.32 8.44
CA ALA A 475 23.18 25.93 7.15
C ALA A 475 22.68 24.87 6.14
N PHE A 476 21.90 25.31 5.16
CA PHE A 476 21.36 24.47 4.09
C PHE A 476 21.52 25.18 2.75
N VAL A 477 21.97 24.45 1.73
CA VAL A 477 22.10 24.94 0.36
C VAL A 477 21.24 24.06 -0.55
N PRO A 478 20.15 24.61 -1.14
CA PRO A 478 19.30 23.84 -2.04
C PRO A 478 20.01 23.55 -3.37
N LEU A 479 19.81 22.35 -3.90
CA LEU A 479 20.34 21.87 -5.17
C LEU A 479 19.23 21.34 -6.09
N GLY A 480 18.29 20.54 -5.55
CA GLY A 480 17.15 20.00 -6.29
C GLY A 480 17.55 19.08 -7.46
N ILE A 481 18.50 18.17 -7.25
CA ILE A 481 19.00 17.27 -8.30
C ILE A 481 18.20 15.96 -8.26
N PRO A 482 17.33 15.67 -9.23
CA PRO A 482 16.64 14.39 -9.31
C PRO A 482 17.61 13.29 -9.71
N VAL A 483 17.62 12.18 -8.99
CA VAL A 483 18.44 10.99 -9.29
C VAL A 483 17.61 9.91 -9.97
N THR A 484 16.36 9.73 -9.55
CA THR A 484 15.40 8.86 -10.26
C THR A 484 14.25 9.69 -10.82
N PRO A 485 13.48 9.16 -11.79
CA PRO A 485 12.29 9.84 -12.30
C PRO A 485 11.29 10.16 -11.18
N PRO A 486 10.54 11.27 -11.30
CA PRO A 486 9.45 11.56 -10.37
C PRO A 486 8.29 10.57 -10.55
N VAL A 487 7.60 10.25 -9.45
CA VAL A 487 6.36 9.47 -9.51
C VAL A 487 5.31 10.31 -10.23
N PRO A 488 4.67 9.77 -11.28
CA PRO A 488 3.60 10.48 -11.98
C PRO A 488 2.40 10.69 -11.05
N ASP A 489 1.63 11.75 -11.31
CA ASP A 489 0.40 12.01 -10.55
C ASP A 489 -0.60 10.86 -10.63
#